data_AF-A0A6A5Z046-F1
#
_entry.id   AF-A0A6A5Z046-F1
#
_cell.length_a   1.000
_cell.length_b   1.000
_cell.length_c   1.000
_cell.angle_alpha   90.00
_cell.angle_beta   90.00
_cell.angle_gamma   90.00
#
_symmetry.space_group_name_H-M   'P 1'
#
loop_
_entity.id
_entity.type
_entity.pdbx_description
1 polymer ?
#
loop_
_entity_poly.entity_id
_entity_poly.type
_entity_poly.pdbx_seq_one_letter_code
_entity_poly.pdbx_strand_id
1 'polypeptide(L)'
;MGKETTITRKWYDEKGKAKFAEGQKTKEISEGEGAVYLANGAPDEINFLMGAYADPLLYCLKQRRYLSTALPFIYKDDRRGWVLYLGTRLQETQWAPIEKGSTQYLAVAVEQKRMTGRQYKPMENPKAPAFTATKGFPASIQIWAFDPDEADRLDPKKEPRLELVLCTAWGAPKALRWCPIAPAETVTESTEGLTVHLGLLAGIWSDGKVRILEVSFQKSVAISKETKYIHYAKAAFEISFHNSVATCLHWLSGTSLIVGTALGVVAFWSLTRPDAFPPPNHSPDEVYKPPPRFYKRVSDTFIISIASGFPSRPNYVSLSSADGLGWLFDLRSPTLDVVNNPRGRMYSVTQSWHEHTQSFVSPDESFLLRCNSIRRYYTNIYCMRTESQILCCATSPVHPGTLLGTADGAVVAGNPIMRTLNYKEVPWQQTWFRHDWRRPASELPLPLWDPSQPPPAPPNEDSDEEDSIAGTPTRIPPSPPSRPSTPQPYTKTVPEEILANSLTRITEGFKAKPVRLQYSKPGKKRKLPHQGGKYLTVYEEPSAITCVAWNPNVQWGTWACAGMGDGLLRVEDIGV
;
A
#
# COMPACT_ATOMS: atom_id res chain seq x y z
N MET A 1 6.35 7.34 23.77
CA MET A 1 6.15 5.90 23.56
C MET A 1 6.30 5.09 24.84
N GLY A 2 7.43 5.16 25.57
CA GLY A 2 7.71 4.28 26.72
C GLY A 2 6.60 4.11 27.77
N LYS A 3 5.96 5.20 28.24
CA LYS A 3 4.83 5.11 29.20
C LYS A 3 3.66 4.28 28.66
N GLU A 4 3.29 4.49 27.40
CA GLU A 4 2.18 3.78 26.75
C GLU A 4 2.55 2.30 26.53
N THR A 5 3.80 2.01 26.20
CA THR A 5 4.33 0.64 26.12
C THR A 5 4.16 -0.07 27.46
N THR A 6 4.58 0.55 28.57
CA THR A 6 4.41 -0.03 29.92
C THR A 6 2.95 -0.29 30.26
N ILE A 7 2.05 0.66 29.97
CA ILE A 7 0.61 0.52 30.23
C ILE A 7 0.01 -0.63 29.41
N THR A 8 0.35 -0.70 28.13
CA THR A 8 -0.16 -1.73 27.21
C THR A 8 0.32 -3.11 27.61
N ARG A 9 1.62 -3.27 27.91
CA ARG A 9 2.20 -4.54 28.38
C ARG A 9 1.62 -4.98 29.71
N LYS A 10 1.53 -4.07 30.67
CA LYS A 10 0.91 -4.36 31.98
C LYS A 10 -0.53 -4.87 31.82
N TRP A 11 -1.34 -4.20 31.00
CA TRP A 11 -2.70 -4.67 30.72
C TRP A 11 -2.72 -6.03 30.03
N TYR A 12 -1.81 -6.24 29.07
CA TYR A 12 -1.70 -7.49 28.34
C TYR A 12 -1.35 -8.66 29.26
N ASP A 13 -0.34 -8.49 30.12
CA ASP A 13 0.11 -9.51 31.06
C ASP A 13 -0.95 -9.82 32.13
N GLU A 14 -1.64 -8.79 32.65
CA GLU A 14 -2.64 -8.98 33.72
C GLU A 14 -3.96 -9.59 33.21
N LYS A 15 -4.42 -9.21 32.01
CA LYS A 15 -5.77 -9.55 31.52
C LYS A 15 -5.81 -9.90 30.04
N GLY A 16 -5.09 -9.17 29.19
CA GLY A 16 -5.18 -9.30 27.74
C GLY A 16 -4.85 -10.71 27.26
N LYS A 17 -3.73 -11.29 27.70
CA LYS A 17 -3.25 -12.62 27.30
C LYS A 17 -4.29 -13.71 27.55
N ALA A 18 -4.90 -13.73 28.74
CA ALA A 18 -5.95 -14.69 29.06
C ALA A 18 -7.19 -14.49 28.17
N LYS A 19 -7.60 -13.24 27.93
CA LYS A 19 -8.74 -12.94 27.06
C LYS A 19 -8.54 -13.35 25.60
N PHE A 20 -7.33 -13.17 25.06
CA PHE A 20 -7.02 -13.63 23.71
C PHE A 20 -6.93 -15.15 23.65
N ALA A 21 -6.30 -15.81 24.64
CA ALA A 21 -6.22 -17.26 24.70
C ALA A 21 -7.61 -17.95 24.81
N GLU A 22 -8.54 -17.37 25.58
CA GLU A 22 -9.91 -17.88 25.71
C GLU A 22 -10.76 -17.62 24.45
N GLY A 23 -10.65 -16.42 23.88
CA GLY A 23 -11.51 -15.96 22.79
C GLY A 23 -11.05 -16.42 21.39
N GLN A 24 -9.75 -16.62 21.20
CA GLN A 24 -9.17 -16.97 19.91
C GLN A 24 -9.04 -18.48 19.75
N LYS A 25 -9.59 -19.03 18.66
CA LYS A 25 -9.46 -20.46 18.34
C LYS A 25 -8.55 -20.63 17.13
N THR A 26 -7.36 -21.15 17.36
CA THR A 26 -6.36 -21.46 16.33
C THR A 26 -6.10 -22.96 16.23
N LYS A 27 -5.73 -23.42 15.04
CA LYS A 27 -5.25 -24.78 14.78
C LYS A 27 -4.14 -24.75 13.75
N GLU A 28 -3.01 -25.40 14.02
CA GLU A 28 -1.97 -25.62 13.02
C GLU A 28 -2.45 -26.66 12.00
N ILE A 29 -2.30 -26.35 10.73
CA ILE A 29 -2.76 -27.18 9.61
C ILE A 29 -1.56 -27.56 8.72
N SER A 30 -1.73 -28.62 7.93
CA SER A 30 -0.68 -29.08 7.01
C SER A 30 -0.56 -28.14 5.79
N GLU A 31 0.58 -28.20 5.10
CA GLU A 31 0.80 -27.42 3.88
C GLU A 31 -0.26 -27.67 2.80
N GLY A 32 -0.69 -28.93 2.62
CA GLY A 32 -1.74 -29.28 1.66
C GLY A 32 -3.09 -28.62 1.98
N GLU A 33 -3.46 -28.56 3.26
CA GLU A 33 -4.68 -27.84 3.70
C GLU A 33 -4.51 -26.32 3.58
N GLY A 34 -3.31 -25.81 3.89
CA GLY A 34 -2.95 -24.40 3.81
C GLY A 34 -2.92 -23.85 2.39
N ALA A 35 -2.55 -24.66 1.40
CA ALA A 35 -2.48 -24.27 -0.01
C ALA A 35 -3.82 -23.75 -0.55
N VAL A 36 -4.95 -24.29 -0.05
CA VAL A 36 -6.30 -23.84 -0.42
C VAL A 36 -6.52 -22.37 -0.05
N TYR A 37 -5.93 -21.91 1.05
CA TYR A 37 -6.02 -20.53 1.52
C TYR A 37 -5.08 -19.59 0.78
N LEU A 38 -4.06 -20.10 0.07
CA LEU A 38 -3.11 -19.31 -0.72
C LEU A 38 -3.53 -19.13 -2.18
N ALA A 39 -4.50 -19.92 -2.65
CA ALA A 39 -4.93 -19.93 -4.04
C ALA A 39 -5.30 -18.52 -4.54
N ASN A 40 -4.66 -18.11 -5.63
CA ASN A 40 -4.99 -16.90 -6.37
C ASN A 40 -5.05 -17.22 -7.87
N GLY A 41 -5.79 -16.41 -8.63
CA GLY A 41 -6.04 -16.65 -10.06
C GLY A 41 -4.93 -16.13 -10.98
N ALA A 42 -3.70 -16.00 -10.47
CA ALA A 42 -2.56 -15.49 -11.22
C ALA A 42 -1.83 -16.59 -11.98
N PRO A 43 -1.04 -16.25 -13.02
CA PRO A 43 -0.09 -17.18 -13.60
C PRO A 43 0.98 -17.58 -12.58
N ASP A 44 1.51 -18.80 -12.70
CA ASP A 44 2.57 -19.30 -11.82
C ASP A 44 3.89 -18.56 -12.01
N GLU A 45 4.09 -17.95 -13.17
CA GLU A 45 5.32 -17.31 -13.62
C GLU A 45 5.04 -15.99 -14.32
N ILE A 46 5.94 -15.02 -14.13
CA ILE A 46 5.91 -13.73 -14.84
C ILE A 46 7.28 -13.40 -15.41
N ASN A 47 7.29 -12.86 -16.65
CA ASN A 47 8.50 -12.31 -17.24
C ASN A 47 8.84 -11.00 -16.55
N PHE A 48 10.06 -10.88 -16.06
CA PHE A 48 10.52 -9.75 -15.26
C PHE A 48 11.80 -9.14 -15.84
N LEU A 49 11.75 -7.85 -16.15
CA LEU A 49 12.85 -7.10 -16.76
C LEU A 49 13.39 -6.07 -15.75
N MET A 50 14.67 -6.20 -15.38
CA MET A 50 15.32 -5.33 -14.41
C MET A 50 16.82 -5.19 -14.70
N GLY A 51 17.40 -4.04 -14.38
CA GLY A 51 18.83 -3.78 -14.55
C GLY A 51 19.14 -2.34 -14.91
N ALA A 52 20.33 -2.11 -15.46
CA ALA A 52 20.72 -0.79 -15.93
C ALA A 52 19.77 -0.31 -17.03
N TYR A 53 19.48 1.00 -17.06
CA TYR A 53 18.54 1.57 -18.03
C TYR A 53 18.90 1.25 -19.49
N ALA A 54 20.19 1.20 -19.81
CA ALA A 54 20.70 0.93 -21.15
C ALA A 54 20.67 -0.56 -21.54
N ASP A 55 20.75 -1.47 -20.56
CA ASP A 55 20.85 -2.91 -20.79
C ASP A 55 20.16 -3.68 -19.65
N PRO A 56 18.81 -3.75 -19.66
CA PRO A 56 18.08 -4.50 -18.66
C PRO A 56 18.11 -6.01 -18.94
N LEU A 57 18.18 -6.81 -17.87
CA LEU A 57 18.24 -8.26 -17.93
C LEU A 57 16.85 -8.87 -17.70
N LEU A 58 16.55 -9.92 -18.47
CA LEU A 58 15.29 -10.65 -18.40
C LEU A 58 15.40 -11.85 -17.46
N TYR A 59 14.42 -11.99 -16.58
CA TYR A 59 14.25 -13.09 -15.64
C TYR A 59 12.84 -13.67 -15.76
N CYS A 60 12.66 -14.92 -15.35
CA CYS A 60 11.35 -15.51 -15.11
C CYS A 60 11.18 -15.72 -13.61
N LEU A 61 10.20 -15.03 -13.00
CA LEU A 61 9.93 -15.15 -11.57
C LEU A 61 8.72 -16.05 -11.34
N LYS A 62 8.96 -17.18 -10.67
CA LYS A 62 7.91 -18.07 -10.16
C LYS A 62 7.25 -17.47 -8.92
N GLN A 63 5.99 -17.82 -8.70
CA GLN A 63 5.25 -17.40 -7.51
C GLN A 63 5.97 -17.84 -6.22
N ARG A 64 5.99 -16.95 -5.23
CA ARG A 64 6.68 -17.06 -3.93
C ARG A 64 8.21 -17.18 -4.04
N ARG A 65 8.80 -16.89 -5.20
CA ARG A 65 10.25 -16.73 -5.35
C ARG A 65 10.65 -15.27 -5.30
N TYR A 66 11.94 -15.06 -5.11
CA TYR A 66 12.54 -13.75 -4.96
C TYR A 66 13.71 -13.56 -5.93
N LEU A 67 14.06 -12.31 -6.16
CA LEU A 67 15.27 -11.86 -6.84
C LEU A 67 15.93 -10.79 -5.98
N SER A 68 17.25 -10.85 -5.78
CA SER A 68 17.98 -9.76 -5.14
C SER A 68 18.02 -8.53 -6.06
N THR A 69 17.78 -7.33 -5.53
CA THR A 69 17.81 -6.09 -6.31
C THR A 69 19.21 -5.76 -6.84
N ALA A 70 20.27 -6.32 -6.24
CA ALA A 70 21.65 -6.13 -6.68
C ALA A 70 22.02 -6.99 -7.89
N LEU A 71 21.40 -8.16 -8.06
CA LEU A 71 21.80 -9.17 -9.04
C LEU A 71 21.81 -8.64 -10.50
N PRO A 72 20.84 -7.81 -10.93
CA PRO A 72 20.81 -7.30 -12.30
C PRO A 72 21.81 -6.16 -12.61
N PHE A 73 22.65 -5.77 -11.65
CA PHE A 73 23.58 -4.65 -11.80
C PHE A 73 25.04 -5.09 -11.68
N ILE A 74 25.94 -4.35 -12.35
CA ILE A 74 27.39 -4.58 -12.29
C ILE A 74 27.93 -4.23 -10.89
N TYR A 75 27.54 -3.06 -10.36
CA TYR A 75 27.89 -2.62 -9.02
C TYR A 75 26.82 -3.10 -8.03
N LYS A 76 27.19 -4.10 -7.23
CA LYS A 76 26.26 -4.82 -6.35
C LYS A 76 26.25 -4.30 -4.91
N ASP A 77 27.36 -3.70 -4.47
CA ASP A 77 27.61 -3.43 -3.05
C ASP A 77 26.69 -2.36 -2.45
N ASP A 78 26.20 -1.42 -3.27
CA ASP A 78 25.33 -0.33 -2.82
C ASP A 78 23.83 -0.70 -2.81
N ARG A 79 23.46 -1.92 -3.20
CA ARG A 79 22.06 -2.33 -3.38
C ARG A 79 21.67 -3.42 -2.41
N ARG A 80 20.69 -3.12 -1.55
CA ARG A 80 20.28 -4.02 -0.46
C ARG A 80 18.77 -4.19 -0.46
N GLY A 81 18.28 -5.21 -1.18
CA GLY A 81 16.86 -5.52 -1.22
C GLY A 81 16.50 -6.75 -2.03
N TRP A 82 15.19 -7.01 -2.09
CA TRP A 82 14.57 -8.13 -2.78
C TRP A 82 13.33 -7.67 -3.56
N VAL A 83 13.06 -8.38 -4.64
CA VAL A 83 11.80 -8.34 -5.38
C VAL A 83 11.19 -9.73 -5.29
N LEU A 84 9.97 -9.85 -4.76
CA LEU A 84 9.23 -11.09 -4.63
C LEU A 84 8.02 -11.08 -5.55
N TYR A 85 7.69 -12.22 -6.15
CA TYR A 85 6.44 -12.38 -6.90
C TYR A 85 5.42 -13.16 -6.08
N LEU A 86 4.28 -12.55 -5.76
CA LEU A 86 3.24 -13.15 -4.91
C LEU A 86 1.99 -13.58 -5.70
N GLY A 87 1.95 -13.34 -7.01
CA GLY A 87 0.92 -13.81 -7.93
C GLY A 87 0.00 -12.69 -8.41
N THR A 88 -0.89 -12.20 -7.53
CA THR A 88 -1.91 -11.19 -7.84
C THR A 88 -1.67 -9.89 -7.08
N ARG A 89 -2.40 -8.83 -7.47
CA ARG A 89 -2.44 -7.51 -6.82
C ARG A 89 -2.25 -7.57 -5.31
N LEU A 90 -1.28 -6.80 -4.81
CA LEU A 90 -1.11 -6.64 -3.37
C LEU A 90 -2.15 -5.66 -2.83
N GLN A 91 -2.89 -6.08 -1.81
CA GLN A 91 -3.96 -5.29 -1.21
C GLN A 91 -3.41 -4.39 -0.11
N GLU A 92 -2.62 -4.94 0.82
CA GLU A 92 -1.95 -4.16 1.85
C GLU A 92 -0.67 -4.84 2.33
N THR A 93 0.29 -4.03 2.78
CA THR A 93 1.56 -4.46 3.38
C THR A 93 1.81 -3.67 4.66
N GLN A 94 2.23 -4.36 5.73
CA GLN A 94 2.51 -3.73 7.02
C GLN A 94 3.66 -4.45 7.73
N TRP A 95 4.72 -3.70 8.05
CA TRP A 95 5.81 -4.21 8.88
C TRP A 95 5.36 -4.41 10.33
N ALA A 96 5.77 -5.53 10.93
CA ALA A 96 5.50 -5.78 12.34
C ALA A 96 6.38 -4.86 13.22
N PRO A 97 5.81 -4.16 14.21
CA PRO A 97 6.54 -3.30 15.13
C PRO A 97 7.23 -4.16 16.19
N ILE A 98 8.48 -4.50 15.93
CA ILE A 98 9.31 -5.40 16.74
C ILE A 98 10.36 -4.56 17.46
N GLU A 99 10.31 -4.54 18.79
CA GLU A 99 11.26 -3.77 19.59
C GLU A 99 12.61 -4.48 19.76
N LYS A 100 12.58 -5.82 19.83
CA LYS A 100 13.75 -6.67 20.07
C LYS A 100 13.72 -7.85 19.11
N GLY A 101 14.87 -8.16 18.52
CA GLY A 101 15.01 -9.24 17.56
C GLY A 101 15.49 -8.72 16.21
N SER A 102 16.37 -9.49 15.61
CA SER A 102 17.11 -9.12 14.41
C SER A 102 16.35 -9.46 13.12
N THR A 103 15.54 -10.53 13.14
CA THR A 103 14.62 -10.86 12.06
C THR A 103 13.45 -9.89 12.00
N GLN A 104 13.18 -9.34 10.82
CA GLN A 104 12.06 -8.44 10.57
C GLN A 104 10.92 -9.19 9.89
N TYR A 105 9.67 -8.94 10.31
CA TYR A 105 8.48 -9.58 9.75
C TYR A 105 7.60 -8.57 9.00
N LEU A 106 7.12 -8.97 7.83
CA LEU A 106 6.22 -8.19 6.98
C LEU A 106 4.92 -8.96 6.75
N ALA A 107 3.79 -8.39 7.15
CA ALA A 107 2.48 -8.91 6.81
C ALA A 107 2.07 -8.42 5.42
N VAL A 108 1.58 -9.34 4.59
CA VAL A 108 1.15 -9.07 3.21
C VAL A 108 -0.21 -9.70 2.96
N ALA A 109 -1.17 -8.88 2.53
CA ALA A 109 -2.44 -9.33 1.99
C ALA A 109 -2.37 -9.32 0.46
N VAL A 110 -2.44 -10.51 -0.13
CA VAL A 110 -2.50 -10.72 -1.58
C VAL A 110 -3.97 -10.80 -2.00
N GLU A 111 -4.33 -10.27 -3.17
CA GLU A 111 -5.71 -10.36 -3.65
C GLU A 111 -6.12 -11.81 -3.89
N GLN A 112 -7.17 -12.23 -3.20
CA GLN A 112 -7.72 -13.57 -3.33
C GLN A 112 -9.16 -13.50 -3.79
N LYS A 113 -9.46 -14.28 -4.83
CA LYS A 113 -10.79 -14.35 -5.41
C LYS A 113 -11.45 -15.65 -4.97
N ARG A 114 -12.76 -15.57 -4.79
CA ARG A 114 -13.56 -16.77 -4.57
C ARG A 114 -13.48 -17.64 -5.83
N MET A 115 -12.82 -18.79 -5.70
CA MET A 115 -12.65 -19.74 -6.81
C MET A 115 -13.95 -20.48 -7.15
N THR A 116 -14.91 -20.52 -6.22
CA THR A 116 -16.20 -21.21 -6.40
C THR A 116 -17.36 -20.25 -6.66
N GLY A 117 -18.08 -20.43 -7.77
CA GLY A 117 -19.29 -19.69 -8.11
C GLY A 117 -19.12 -18.66 -9.24
N ARG A 118 -20.19 -17.94 -9.55
CA ARG A 118 -20.21 -16.95 -10.64
C ARG A 118 -19.34 -15.75 -10.29
N GLN A 119 -18.29 -15.52 -11.08
CA GLN A 119 -17.53 -14.27 -11.06
C GLN A 119 -18.26 -13.23 -11.92
N TYR A 120 -18.46 -12.06 -11.35
CA TYR A 120 -19.01 -10.91 -12.08
C TYR A 120 -17.85 -10.13 -12.69
N LYS A 121 -18.06 -9.57 -13.89
CA LYS A 121 -17.12 -8.59 -14.43
C LYS A 121 -17.07 -7.36 -13.52
N PRO A 122 -15.97 -6.57 -13.58
CA PRO A 122 -15.88 -5.32 -12.86
C PRO A 122 -17.13 -4.46 -13.07
N MET A 123 -17.64 -3.84 -11.99
CA MET A 123 -18.84 -2.99 -11.97
C MET A 123 -20.18 -3.67 -12.31
N GLU A 124 -20.19 -4.94 -12.72
CA GLU A 124 -21.43 -5.69 -13.04
C GLU A 124 -21.98 -6.49 -11.85
N ASN A 125 -21.35 -6.43 -10.68
CA ASN A 125 -21.82 -7.15 -9.51
C ASN A 125 -23.01 -6.41 -8.87
N PRO A 126 -24.25 -6.96 -8.95
CA PRO A 126 -25.45 -6.28 -8.45
C PRO A 126 -25.43 -6.10 -6.93
N LYS A 127 -24.61 -6.88 -6.21
CA LYS A 127 -24.49 -6.75 -4.76
C LYS A 127 -23.58 -5.60 -4.35
N ALA A 128 -22.79 -5.03 -5.25
CA ALA A 128 -21.85 -3.95 -4.93
C ALA A 128 -20.96 -4.29 -3.70
N PRO A 129 -19.97 -5.19 -3.82
CA PRO A 129 -19.18 -5.73 -2.70
C PRO A 129 -18.31 -4.68 -1.97
N ALA A 130 -18.25 -3.46 -2.48
CA ALA A 130 -17.70 -2.31 -1.77
C ALA A 130 -18.60 -1.86 -0.60
N PHE A 131 -19.91 -2.06 -0.71
CA PHE A 131 -20.93 -1.62 0.24
C PHE A 131 -21.64 -2.77 0.96
N THR A 132 -21.52 -4.00 0.46
CA THR A 132 -22.13 -5.18 1.08
C THR A 132 -21.10 -6.22 1.49
N ALA A 133 -21.33 -6.85 2.64
CA ALA A 133 -20.57 -8.01 3.09
C ALA A 133 -20.65 -9.16 2.08
N THR A 134 -19.51 -9.74 1.75
CA THR A 134 -19.47 -10.98 0.96
C THR A 134 -19.54 -12.20 1.86
N LYS A 135 -20.08 -13.32 1.35
CA LYS A 135 -20.00 -14.60 2.06
C LYS A 135 -18.53 -14.99 2.23
N GLY A 136 -18.14 -15.40 3.43
CA GLY A 136 -16.78 -15.84 3.73
C GLY A 136 -16.33 -16.97 2.79
N PHE A 137 -15.06 -16.92 2.42
CA PHE A 137 -14.35 -17.93 1.63
C PHE A 137 -12.92 -18.07 2.16
N PRO A 138 -12.21 -19.17 1.85
CA PRO A 138 -10.83 -19.36 2.27
C PRO A 138 -9.93 -18.25 1.73
N ALA A 139 -9.23 -17.56 2.64
CA ALA A 139 -8.29 -16.50 2.33
C ALA A 139 -7.20 -16.42 3.41
N SER A 140 -6.10 -15.75 3.11
CA SER A 140 -4.90 -15.73 3.96
C SER A 140 -4.24 -14.36 4.09
N ILE A 141 -3.44 -14.23 5.15
CA ILE A 141 -2.44 -13.17 5.31
C ILE A 141 -1.09 -13.87 5.37
N GLN A 142 -0.16 -13.47 4.51
CA GLN A 142 1.20 -14.02 4.48
C GLN A 142 2.13 -13.19 5.36
N ILE A 143 2.96 -13.85 6.17
CA ILE A 143 3.99 -13.19 6.98
C ILE A 143 5.36 -13.64 6.49
N TRP A 144 6.08 -12.68 5.93
CA TRP A 144 7.41 -12.87 5.38
C TRP A 144 8.47 -12.45 6.40
N ALA A 145 9.50 -13.28 6.58
CA ALA A 145 10.63 -13.05 7.45
C ALA A 145 11.85 -12.64 6.64
N PHE A 146 12.54 -11.60 7.10
CA PHE A 146 13.81 -11.10 6.58
C PHE A 146 14.85 -11.26 7.67
N ASP A 147 15.81 -12.16 7.44
CA ASP A 147 16.81 -12.53 8.41
C ASP A 147 18.04 -11.59 8.34
N PRO A 148 18.68 -11.29 9.49
CA PRO A 148 19.85 -10.43 9.57
C PRO A 148 21.13 -11.14 9.08
N ASP A 149 22.17 -10.36 8.83
CA ASP A 149 23.57 -10.73 8.68
C ASP A 149 24.27 -10.85 10.05
N GLU A 150 25.54 -11.28 10.05
CA GLU A 150 26.41 -11.30 11.24
C GLU A 150 26.56 -9.92 11.90
N ALA A 151 26.43 -8.85 11.12
CA ALA A 151 26.48 -7.46 11.59
C ALA A 151 25.10 -6.89 11.99
N ASP A 152 24.08 -7.73 12.19
CA ASP A 152 22.71 -7.34 12.58
C ASP A 152 22.00 -6.40 11.60
N ARG A 153 22.46 -6.39 10.35
CA ARG A 153 21.82 -5.71 9.21
C ARG A 153 21.09 -6.73 8.37
N LEU A 154 19.94 -6.40 7.79
CA LEU A 154 19.28 -7.33 6.87
C LEU A 154 20.19 -7.70 5.68
N ASP A 155 20.35 -9.00 5.44
CA ASP A 155 21.29 -9.52 4.42
C ASP A 155 20.58 -9.82 3.10
N PRO A 156 20.77 -9.01 2.03
CA PRO A 156 20.17 -9.26 0.74
C PRO A 156 20.60 -10.58 0.06
N LYS A 157 21.64 -11.24 0.57
CA LYS A 157 22.08 -12.57 0.10
C LYS A 157 21.24 -13.70 0.69
N LYS A 158 20.65 -13.51 1.87
CA LYS A 158 19.74 -14.49 2.48
C LYS A 158 18.38 -14.46 1.78
N GLU A 159 17.80 -15.64 1.60
CA GLU A 159 16.47 -15.79 1.02
C GLU A 159 15.42 -15.30 2.01
N PRO A 160 14.53 -14.37 1.61
CA PRO A 160 13.35 -14.03 2.41
C PRO A 160 12.43 -15.24 2.47
N ARG A 161 11.92 -15.56 3.66
CA ARG A 161 11.16 -16.79 3.89
C ARG A 161 9.71 -16.50 4.22
N LEU A 162 8.80 -17.28 3.66
CA LEU A 162 7.41 -17.30 4.10
C LEU A 162 7.34 -18.08 5.42
N GLU A 163 7.29 -17.37 6.54
CA GLU A 163 7.36 -17.99 7.88
C GLU A 163 5.99 -18.50 8.31
N LEU A 164 4.96 -17.67 8.16
CA LEU A 164 3.63 -17.93 8.70
C LEU A 164 2.53 -17.50 7.70
N VAL A 165 1.52 -18.35 7.54
CA VAL A 165 0.31 -18.05 6.78
C VAL A 165 -0.89 -18.11 7.72
N LEU A 166 -1.53 -16.96 7.94
CA LEU A 166 -2.76 -16.86 8.72
C LEU A 166 -3.94 -17.25 7.83
N CYS A 167 -4.47 -18.46 8.00
CA CYS A 167 -5.55 -19.01 7.21
C CYS A 167 -6.90 -18.68 7.85
N THR A 168 -7.81 -18.06 7.09
CA THR A 168 -9.14 -17.64 7.59
C THR A 168 -10.23 -17.99 6.58
N ALA A 169 -11.42 -18.32 7.06
CA ALA A 169 -12.60 -18.56 6.21
C ALA A 169 -13.52 -17.32 6.10
N TRP A 170 -13.01 -16.13 6.42
CA TRP A 170 -13.77 -14.87 6.48
C TRP A 170 -13.77 -14.09 5.14
N GLY A 171 -13.14 -14.65 4.10
CA GLY A 171 -12.94 -14.03 2.79
C GLY A 171 -11.72 -13.11 2.75
N ALA A 172 -11.51 -12.35 1.67
CA ALA A 172 -10.27 -11.62 1.46
C ALA A 172 -10.02 -10.50 2.52
N PRO A 173 -8.80 -10.41 3.09
CA PRO A 173 -8.39 -9.25 3.87
C PRO A 173 -8.39 -7.98 2.99
N LYS A 174 -9.04 -6.92 3.46
CA LYS A 174 -9.16 -5.63 2.76
C LYS A 174 -8.25 -4.54 3.34
N ALA A 175 -8.07 -4.54 4.65
CA ALA A 175 -7.18 -3.60 5.33
C ALA A 175 -6.53 -4.25 6.54
N LEU A 176 -5.27 -3.91 6.81
CA LEU A 176 -4.47 -4.48 7.91
C LEU A 176 -3.72 -3.38 8.66
N ARG A 177 -3.67 -3.45 9.99
CA ARG A 177 -2.82 -2.61 10.84
C ARG A 177 -2.32 -3.37 12.06
N TRP A 178 -0.99 -3.49 12.15
CA TRP A 178 -0.36 -3.90 13.41
C TRP A 178 -0.63 -2.87 14.49
N CYS A 179 -0.87 -3.35 15.71
CA CYS A 179 -0.85 -2.50 16.89
C CYS A 179 0.55 -1.88 16.99
N PRO A 180 0.68 -0.55 17.08
CA PRO A 180 1.98 0.12 17.03
C PRO A 180 2.85 -0.14 18.28
N ILE A 181 2.32 -0.87 19.27
CA ILE A 181 3.00 -1.25 20.50
C ILE A 181 2.95 -2.78 20.62
N ALA A 182 4.12 -3.40 20.71
CA ALA A 182 4.23 -4.83 20.95
C ALA A 182 3.69 -5.19 22.35
N PRO A 183 2.68 -6.08 22.47
CA PRO A 183 2.04 -6.40 23.75
C PRO A 183 2.92 -7.24 24.68
N ALA A 184 3.83 -8.01 24.10
CA ALA A 184 4.75 -8.90 24.81
C ALA A 184 6.14 -8.81 24.17
N GLU A 185 7.12 -9.51 24.76
CA GLU A 185 8.43 -9.68 24.14
C GLU A 185 8.34 -10.57 22.90
N THR A 186 9.09 -10.22 21.86
CA THR A 186 9.03 -10.89 20.56
C THR A 186 9.37 -12.37 20.63
N VAL A 187 10.26 -12.76 21.52
CA VAL A 187 10.71 -14.14 21.68
C VAL A 187 10.62 -14.49 23.15
N THR A 188 9.88 -15.56 23.46
CA THR A 188 9.82 -16.15 24.79
C THR A 188 10.33 -17.58 24.69
N GLU A 189 11.31 -17.92 25.53
CA GLU A 189 11.80 -19.30 25.65
C GLU A 189 10.79 -20.13 26.45
N SER A 190 10.38 -21.26 25.89
CA SER A 190 9.53 -22.25 26.55
C SER A 190 10.21 -23.61 26.57
N THR A 191 9.79 -24.50 27.46
CA THR A 191 10.30 -25.88 27.56
C THR A 191 10.09 -26.71 26.28
N GLU A 192 9.21 -26.28 25.37
CA GLU A 192 8.87 -26.96 24.11
C GLU A 192 9.45 -26.27 22.85
N GLY A 193 10.16 -25.14 23.00
CA GLY A 193 10.74 -24.37 21.89
C GLY A 193 10.69 -22.86 22.09
N LEU A 194 11.03 -22.12 21.03
CA LEU A 194 11.02 -20.64 21.03
C LEU A 194 9.66 -20.14 20.54
N THR A 195 8.85 -19.53 21.41
CA THR A 195 7.60 -18.89 20.98
C THR A 195 7.89 -17.49 20.47
N VAL A 196 7.55 -17.23 19.21
CA VAL A 196 7.66 -15.89 18.59
C VAL A 196 6.31 -15.20 18.68
N HIS A 197 6.26 -14.05 19.32
CA HIS A 197 5.10 -13.17 19.42
C HIS A 197 5.28 -11.96 18.49
N LEU A 198 4.45 -11.85 17.45
CA LEU A 198 4.53 -10.75 16.48
C LEU A 198 3.70 -9.53 16.89
N GLY A 199 2.68 -9.72 17.72
CA GLY A 199 1.82 -8.67 18.25
C GLY A 199 0.34 -8.85 17.92
N LEU A 200 -0.41 -7.75 18.06
CA LEU A 200 -1.84 -7.70 17.72
C LEU A 200 -2.03 -7.15 16.31
N LEU A 201 -2.72 -7.90 15.45
CA LEU A 201 -3.06 -7.49 14.09
C LEU A 201 -4.55 -7.19 13.99
N ALA A 202 -4.90 -5.93 13.75
CA ALA A 202 -6.26 -5.53 13.42
C ALA A 202 -6.47 -5.63 11.90
N GLY A 203 -7.63 -6.12 11.48
CA GLY A 203 -7.96 -6.23 10.07
C GLY A 203 -9.44 -6.05 9.74
N ILE A 204 -9.72 -5.71 8.49
CA ILE A 204 -11.05 -5.75 7.88
C ILE A 204 -11.06 -6.88 6.86
N TRP A 205 -12.08 -7.72 6.91
CA TRP A 205 -12.29 -8.79 5.94
C TRP A 205 -13.45 -8.46 4.99
N SER A 206 -13.51 -9.17 3.87
CA SER A 206 -14.55 -8.98 2.85
C SER A 206 -15.97 -9.23 3.36
N ASP A 207 -16.14 -9.97 4.46
CA ASP A 207 -17.39 -10.13 5.20
C ASP A 207 -17.85 -8.86 5.94
N GLY A 208 -17.08 -7.77 5.86
CA GLY A 208 -17.43 -6.46 6.40
C GLY A 208 -17.18 -6.30 7.89
N LYS A 209 -16.60 -7.32 8.55
CA LYS A 209 -16.31 -7.33 9.99
C LYS A 209 -14.87 -6.90 10.27
N VAL A 210 -14.67 -6.35 11.46
CA VAL A 210 -13.34 -6.02 11.99
C VAL A 210 -12.95 -7.06 13.02
N ARG A 211 -11.71 -7.53 12.98
CA ARG A 211 -11.18 -8.45 13.99
C ARG A 211 -9.80 -8.04 14.44
N ILE A 212 -9.46 -8.41 15.67
CA ILE A 212 -8.11 -8.31 16.21
C ILE A 212 -7.62 -9.72 16.48
N LEU A 213 -6.49 -10.07 15.88
CA LEU A 213 -5.83 -11.35 16.02
C LEU A 213 -4.57 -11.18 16.86
N GLU A 214 -4.38 -12.04 17.84
CA GLU A 214 -3.05 -12.26 18.43
C GLU A 214 -2.27 -13.19 17.51
N VAL A 215 -1.11 -12.73 17.05
CA VAL A 215 -0.27 -13.49 16.14
C VAL A 215 0.98 -13.96 16.88
N SER A 216 1.03 -15.26 17.16
CA SER A 216 2.17 -15.94 17.76
C SER A 216 2.32 -17.33 17.17
N PHE A 217 3.55 -17.84 17.12
CA PHE A 217 3.84 -19.17 16.60
C PHE A 217 5.06 -19.77 17.30
N GLN A 218 5.10 -21.10 17.36
CA GLN A 218 6.26 -21.82 17.89
C GLN A 218 7.32 -21.96 16.82
N LYS A 219 8.57 -21.66 17.14
CA LYS A 219 9.74 -21.84 16.28
C LYS A 219 10.62 -22.95 16.86
N SER A 220 10.96 -23.93 16.01
CA SER A 220 11.95 -24.95 16.39
C SER A 220 13.34 -24.32 16.53
N VAL A 221 14.15 -24.84 17.44
CA VAL A 221 15.53 -24.38 17.66
C VAL A 221 16.42 -24.65 16.44
N ALA A 222 16.09 -25.66 15.64
CA ALA A 222 16.66 -25.82 14.31
C ALA A 222 15.97 -24.84 13.35
N ILE A 223 16.76 -24.13 12.52
CA ILE A 223 16.27 -23.27 11.42
C ILE A 223 15.58 -24.16 10.37
N SER A 224 14.43 -24.73 10.69
CA SER A 224 13.61 -25.39 9.69
C SER A 224 13.04 -24.30 8.80
N LYS A 225 13.22 -24.46 7.49
CA LYS A 225 12.70 -23.54 6.47
C LYS A 225 11.19 -23.72 6.23
N GLU A 226 10.51 -24.43 7.11
CA GLU A 226 9.14 -24.87 6.88
C GLU A 226 8.16 -23.75 7.21
N THR A 227 7.29 -23.44 6.25
CA THR A 227 6.20 -22.48 6.42
C THR A 227 5.15 -23.06 7.35
N LYS A 228 4.77 -22.30 8.38
CA LYS A 228 3.69 -22.68 9.28
C LYS A 228 2.35 -22.16 8.77
N TYR A 229 1.33 -22.99 8.85
CA TYR A 229 -0.03 -22.63 8.47
C TYR A 229 -0.91 -22.68 9.71
N ILE A 230 -1.46 -21.53 10.12
CA ILE A 230 -2.33 -21.45 11.30
C ILE A 230 -3.72 -21.05 10.82
N HIS A 231 -4.69 -21.94 11.03
CA HIS A 231 -6.10 -21.67 10.77
C HIS A 231 -6.75 -20.98 11.97
N TYR A 232 -7.29 -19.79 11.74
CA TYR A 232 -8.06 -19.01 12.71
C TYR A 232 -9.55 -19.25 12.49
N ALA A 233 -10.15 -20.07 13.36
CA ALA A 233 -11.58 -20.35 13.32
C ALA A 233 -12.42 -19.22 13.97
N LYS A 234 -11.90 -18.65 15.07
CA LYS A 234 -12.56 -17.57 15.84
C LYS A 234 -11.51 -16.55 16.27
N ALA A 235 -11.81 -15.27 16.11
CA ALA A 235 -11.01 -14.18 16.66
C ALA A 235 -11.47 -13.85 18.09
N ALA A 236 -10.53 -13.44 18.95
CA ALA A 236 -10.88 -13.04 20.33
C ALA A 236 -11.74 -11.77 20.38
N PHE A 237 -11.58 -10.88 19.41
CA PHE A 237 -12.32 -9.64 19.31
C PHE A 237 -12.87 -9.49 17.89
N GLU A 238 -14.20 -9.42 17.77
CA GLU A 238 -14.91 -9.28 16.50
C GLU A 238 -15.96 -8.16 16.61
N ILE A 239 -15.94 -7.22 15.66
CA ILE A 239 -16.92 -6.15 15.53
C ILE A 239 -17.70 -6.37 14.23
N SER A 240 -19.02 -6.18 14.31
CA SER A 240 -19.91 -6.12 13.16
C SER A 240 -20.77 -4.85 13.20
N PHE A 241 -21.12 -4.32 12.04
CA PHE A 241 -21.98 -3.16 11.89
C PHE A 241 -23.32 -3.58 11.31
N HIS A 242 -24.41 -3.04 11.86
CA HIS A 242 -25.73 -3.30 11.32
C HIS A 242 -25.92 -2.57 9.98
N ASN A 243 -26.36 -3.28 8.94
CA ASN A 243 -26.61 -2.77 7.58
C ASN A 243 -25.46 -1.94 6.98
N SER A 244 -24.22 -2.22 7.39
CA SER A 244 -23.03 -1.49 6.96
C SER A 244 -21.81 -2.40 7.02
N VAL A 245 -20.75 -1.98 6.37
CA VAL A 245 -19.44 -2.65 6.40
C VAL A 245 -18.38 -1.70 6.94
N ALA A 246 -17.38 -2.25 7.61
CA ALA A 246 -16.17 -1.52 7.95
C ALA A 246 -15.36 -1.21 6.68
N THR A 247 -14.81 -0.01 6.60
CA THR A 247 -14.11 0.49 5.40
C THR A 247 -12.65 0.82 5.68
N CYS A 248 -12.37 1.39 6.85
CA CYS A 248 -11.03 1.74 7.29
C CYS A 248 -10.91 1.59 8.80
N LEU A 249 -9.70 1.33 9.30
CA LEU A 249 -9.39 1.27 10.73
C LEU A 249 -8.04 1.88 11.04
N HIS A 250 -7.85 2.31 12.28
CA HIS A 250 -6.55 2.75 12.79
C HIS A 250 -6.45 2.53 14.30
N TRP A 251 -5.26 2.19 14.78
CA TRP A 251 -4.96 2.20 16.21
C TRP A 251 -4.83 3.64 16.74
N LEU A 252 -5.47 3.91 17.87
CA LEU A 252 -5.32 5.18 18.61
C LEU A 252 -4.31 5.08 19.73
N SER A 253 -4.11 3.86 20.25
CA SER A 253 -3.15 3.52 21.29
C SER A 253 -2.84 2.03 21.22
N GLY A 254 -2.02 1.51 22.14
CA GLY A 254 -1.73 0.07 22.21
C GLY A 254 -2.94 -0.81 22.56
N THR A 255 -4.05 -0.20 23.00
CA THR A 255 -5.25 -0.89 23.49
C THR A 255 -6.55 -0.34 22.91
N SER A 256 -6.49 0.60 21.97
CA SER A 256 -7.67 1.30 21.49
C SER A 256 -7.70 1.43 19.97
N LEU A 257 -8.86 1.19 19.39
CA LEU A 257 -9.08 1.08 17.94
C LEU A 257 -10.22 2.01 17.50
N ILE A 258 -10.03 2.67 16.36
CA ILE A 258 -11.07 3.44 15.68
C ILE A 258 -11.39 2.82 14.32
N VAL A 259 -12.66 2.81 13.94
CA VAL A 259 -13.16 2.21 12.70
C VAL A 259 -14.14 3.16 12.02
N GLY A 260 -13.98 3.33 10.71
CA GLY A 260 -14.93 3.99 9.83
C GLY A 260 -15.77 2.99 9.05
N THR A 261 -16.97 3.41 8.65
CA THR A 261 -17.93 2.54 7.94
C THR A 261 -18.43 3.16 6.65
N ALA A 262 -19.07 2.32 5.82
CA ALA A 262 -19.67 2.74 4.55
C ALA A 262 -20.86 3.71 4.73
N LEU A 263 -21.49 3.73 5.90
CA LEU A 263 -22.59 4.65 6.23
C LEU A 263 -22.12 5.99 6.81
N GLY A 264 -20.83 6.31 6.79
CA GLY A 264 -20.35 7.57 7.35
C GLY A 264 -20.29 7.60 8.88
N VAL A 265 -20.39 6.43 9.52
CA VAL A 265 -20.27 6.29 10.97
C VAL A 265 -18.82 5.99 11.36
N VAL A 266 -18.35 6.70 12.38
CA VAL A 266 -17.10 6.41 13.09
C VAL A 266 -17.44 5.80 14.44
N ALA A 267 -16.70 4.76 14.78
CA ALA A 267 -16.84 4.09 16.06
C ALA A 267 -15.49 3.75 16.69
N PHE A 268 -15.44 3.76 18.02
CA PHE A 268 -14.23 3.65 18.83
C PHE A 268 -14.39 2.57 19.91
N TRP A 269 -13.36 1.77 20.12
CA TRP A 269 -13.29 0.71 21.13
C TRP A 269 -12.01 0.80 21.95
N SER A 270 -12.08 0.36 23.20
CA SER A 270 -10.92 0.17 24.06
C SER A 270 -10.95 -1.23 24.66
N LEU A 271 -9.86 -1.98 24.47
CA LEU A 271 -9.68 -3.36 24.93
C LEU A 271 -9.54 -3.47 26.46
N THR A 272 -9.28 -2.35 27.13
CA THR A 272 -9.12 -2.32 28.60
C THR A 272 -10.43 -2.45 29.37
N ARG A 273 -11.58 -2.31 28.69
CA ARG A 273 -12.88 -2.32 29.34
C ARG A 273 -13.37 -3.74 29.63
N PRO A 274 -14.16 -3.93 30.70
CA PRO A 274 -14.72 -5.24 31.02
C PRO A 274 -15.70 -5.77 29.97
N ASP A 275 -16.35 -4.89 29.21
CA ASP A 275 -17.28 -5.20 28.12
C ASP A 275 -16.58 -5.31 26.74
N ALA A 276 -15.25 -5.22 26.68
CA ALA A 276 -14.53 -5.40 25.41
C ALA A 276 -14.50 -6.88 24.97
N PHE A 277 -14.61 -7.80 25.92
CA PHE A 277 -14.56 -9.24 25.71
C PHE A 277 -15.81 -9.91 26.30
N PRO A 278 -16.16 -11.12 25.84
CA PRO A 278 -17.30 -11.83 26.39
C PRO A 278 -17.20 -11.99 27.92
N PRO A 279 -18.30 -11.76 28.66
CA PRO A 279 -18.34 -12.06 30.09
C PRO A 279 -18.23 -13.57 30.34
N PRO A 280 -17.81 -14.02 31.54
CA PRO A 280 -17.61 -15.44 31.84
C PRO A 280 -18.85 -16.33 31.59
N ASN A 281 -20.05 -15.76 31.74
CA ASN A 281 -21.31 -16.48 31.58
C ASN A 281 -21.84 -16.46 30.14
N HIS A 282 -21.09 -15.90 29.19
CA HIS A 282 -21.49 -15.87 27.80
C HIS A 282 -21.36 -17.26 27.18
N SER A 283 -22.40 -17.71 26.47
CA SER A 283 -22.35 -19.02 25.82
C SER A 283 -21.22 -19.04 24.77
N PRO A 284 -20.45 -20.14 24.65
CA PRO A 284 -19.32 -20.21 23.71
C PRO A 284 -19.74 -20.07 22.23
N ASP A 285 -21.00 -20.43 21.95
CA ASP A 285 -21.57 -20.53 20.61
C ASP A 285 -22.24 -19.24 20.13
N GLU A 286 -22.63 -18.34 21.04
CA GLU A 286 -23.14 -17.02 20.66
C GLU A 286 -22.01 -16.08 20.24
N VAL A 287 -22.32 -15.19 19.29
CA VAL A 287 -21.39 -14.15 18.85
C VAL A 287 -21.53 -12.93 19.76
N TYR A 288 -20.55 -12.73 20.63
CA TYR A 288 -20.46 -11.53 21.45
C TYR A 288 -20.15 -10.30 20.59
N LYS A 289 -20.87 -9.20 20.81
CA LYS A 289 -20.66 -7.92 20.11
C LYS A 289 -20.19 -6.88 21.12
N PRO A 290 -18.91 -6.48 21.11
CA PRO A 290 -18.39 -5.51 22.06
C PRO A 290 -19.00 -4.13 21.78
N PRO A 291 -19.63 -3.47 22.77
CA PRO A 291 -20.21 -2.16 22.58
C PRO A 291 -19.11 -1.11 22.32
N PRO A 292 -19.32 -0.20 21.35
CA PRO A 292 -18.40 0.90 21.13
C PRO A 292 -18.47 1.90 22.28
N ARG A 293 -17.34 2.52 22.59
CA ARG A 293 -17.25 3.67 23.48
C ARG A 293 -17.88 4.93 22.90
N PHE A 294 -17.81 5.04 21.58
CA PHE A 294 -18.38 6.13 20.81
C PHE A 294 -18.82 5.58 19.47
N TYR A 295 -20.02 5.95 19.03
CA TYR A 295 -20.60 5.57 17.75
C TYR A 295 -21.38 6.76 17.22
N LYS A 296 -20.88 7.39 16.16
CA LYS A 296 -21.47 8.63 15.63
C LYS A 296 -21.35 8.72 14.12
N ARG A 297 -22.42 9.12 13.47
CA ARG A 297 -22.40 9.53 12.06
C ARG A 297 -21.71 10.89 11.95
N VAL A 298 -20.63 10.94 11.17
CA VAL A 298 -19.80 12.13 10.97
C VAL A 298 -19.80 12.62 9.52
N SER A 299 -20.03 11.72 8.56
CA SER A 299 -20.29 12.05 7.16
C SER A 299 -21.61 11.43 6.75
N ASP A 300 -22.22 11.97 5.70
CA ASP A 300 -23.41 11.38 5.11
C ASP A 300 -23.11 10.20 4.17
N THR A 301 -21.82 10.00 3.88
CA THR A 301 -21.35 9.10 2.83
C THR A 301 -20.24 8.17 3.34
N PHE A 302 -19.74 7.32 2.44
CA PHE A 302 -18.67 6.36 2.71
C PHE A 302 -17.41 7.02 3.27
N ILE A 303 -16.91 6.52 4.41
CA ILE A 303 -15.59 6.91 4.94
C ILE A 303 -14.52 6.12 4.19
N ILE A 304 -13.62 6.84 3.52
CA ILE A 304 -12.60 6.26 2.66
C ILE A 304 -11.36 5.88 3.46
N SER A 305 -10.86 6.80 4.30
CA SER A 305 -9.68 6.53 5.13
C SER A 305 -9.77 7.25 6.46
N ILE A 306 -9.02 6.74 7.45
CA ILE A 306 -8.92 7.30 8.79
C ILE A 306 -7.48 7.22 9.29
N ALA A 307 -6.97 8.32 9.83
CA ALA A 307 -5.62 8.44 10.34
C ALA A 307 -5.62 8.98 11.77
N SER A 308 -4.90 8.30 12.67
CA SER A 308 -4.67 8.76 14.04
C SER A 308 -3.41 9.61 14.12
N GLY A 309 -3.40 10.65 14.93
CA GLY A 309 -2.20 11.42 15.28
C GLY A 309 -1.23 10.69 16.23
N PHE A 310 -1.36 9.37 16.39
CA PHE A 310 -0.47 8.58 17.25
C PHE A 310 0.96 8.52 16.68
N PRO A 311 2.03 8.57 17.50
CA PRO A 311 2.04 8.53 18.97
C PRO A 311 1.92 9.87 19.70
N SER A 312 2.25 11.00 19.06
CA SER A 312 2.32 12.29 19.77
C SER A 312 0.96 12.90 20.11
N ARG A 313 -0.05 12.65 19.28
CA ARG A 313 -1.35 13.30 19.30
C ARG A 313 -2.50 12.29 19.10
N PRO A 314 -2.61 11.25 19.94
CA PRO A 314 -3.59 10.16 19.76
C PRO A 314 -5.05 10.60 19.84
N ASN A 315 -5.34 11.76 20.47
CA ASN A 315 -6.69 12.30 20.54
C ASN A 315 -7.18 12.90 19.21
N TYR A 316 -6.26 13.26 18.31
CA TYR A 316 -6.60 13.85 17.03
C TYR A 316 -6.74 12.77 15.96
N VAL A 317 -7.88 12.77 15.27
CA VAL A 317 -8.15 11.84 14.19
C VAL A 317 -8.56 12.61 12.95
N SER A 318 -7.88 12.32 11.85
CA SER A 318 -8.27 12.78 10.52
C SER A 318 -9.06 11.69 9.80
N LEU A 319 -10.08 12.07 9.03
CA LEU A 319 -10.75 11.16 8.10
C LEU A 319 -11.02 11.84 6.76
N SER A 320 -11.14 11.01 5.72
CA SER A 320 -11.62 11.40 4.40
C SER A 320 -12.90 10.67 4.06
N SER A 321 -13.86 11.37 3.46
CA SER A 321 -15.15 10.81 3.03
C SER A 321 -15.37 10.99 1.53
N ALA A 322 -16.29 10.19 0.97
CA ALA A 322 -16.64 10.23 -0.44
C ALA A 322 -17.38 11.51 -0.86
N ASP A 323 -17.88 12.29 0.09
CA ASP A 323 -18.32 13.66 -0.17
C ASP A 323 -17.17 14.59 -0.63
N GLY A 324 -15.90 14.19 -0.47
CA GLY A 324 -14.72 14.98 -0.83
C GLY A 324 -14.20 15.87 0.31
N LEU A 325 -14.84 15.84 1.48
CA LEU A 325 -14.38 16.56 2.66
C LEU A 325 -13.30 15.76 3.41
N GLY A 326 -12.33 16.50 3.93
CA GLY A 326 -11.41 16.00 4.95
C GLY A 326 -11.81 16.60 6.29
N TRP A 327 -11.84 15.80 7.34
CA TRP A 327 -12.25 16.22 8.67
C TRP A 327 -11.15 15.93 9.68
N LEU A 328 -11.01 16.78 10.68
CA LEU A 328 -10.17 16.59 11.86
C LEU A 328 -11.05 16.67 13.10
N PHE A 329 -10.98 15.63 13.92
CA PHE A 329 -11.72 15.51 15.18
C PHE A 329 -10.76 15.48 16.34
N ASP A 330 -11.14 16.11 17.45
CA ASP A 330 -10.63 15.75 18.77
C ASP A 330 -11.57 14.74 19.45
N LEU A 331 -11.07 13.56 19.77
CA LEU A 331 -11.83 12.50 20.42
C LEU A 331 -12.30 12.85 21.84
N ARG A 332 -11.73 13.90 22.46
CA ARG A 332 -12.20 14.40 23.76
C ARG A 332 -13.57 15.06 23.67
N SER A 333 -13.84 15.74 22.55
CA SER A 333 -15.09 16.47 22.28
C SER A 333 -15.49 16.37 20.80
N PRO A 334 -15.84 15.17 20.30
CA PRO A 334 -16.02 14.89 18.86
C PRO A 334 -17.27 15.55 18.22
N THR A 335 -18.04 16.31 19.01
CA THR A 335 -19.17 17.14 18.55
C THR A 335 -18.81 18.60 18.38
N LEU A 336 -17.90 19.12 19.19
CA LEU A 336 -17.57 20.55 19.23
C LEU A 336 -16.25 20.84 18.51
N ASP A 337 -15.26 19.97 18.71
CA ASP A 337 -13.89 20.16 18.23
C ASP A 337 -13.70 19.47 16.88
N VAL A 338 -14.35 20.02 15.87
CA VAL A 338 -14.33 19.52 14.49
C VAL A 338 -13.92 20.62 13.52
N VAL A 339 -12.94 20.32 12.67
CA VAL A 339 -12.50 21.23 11.59
C VAL A 339 -12.53 20.49 10.27
N ASN A 340 -13.04 21.13 9.23
CA ASN A 340 -13.02 20.60 7.88
C ASN A 340 -11.95 21.28 7.01
N ASN A 341 -11.47 20.54 6.03
CA ASN A 341 -10.62 21.03 4.96
C ASN A 341 -11.48 21.32 3.72
N PRO A 342 -11.11 22.24 2.80
CA PRO A 342 -11.88 22.49 1.59
C PRO A 342 -12.14 21.21 0.81
N ARG A 343 -13.37 21.10 0.32
CA ARG A 343 -13.87 19.95 -0.42
C ARG A 343 -13.05 19.73 -1.69
N GLY A 344 -12.43 18.55 -1.82
CA GLY A 344 -11.79 18.10 -3.06
C GLY A 344 -12.82 17.49 -4.02
N ARG A 345 -12.51 17.45 -5.33
CA ARG A 345 -13.36 16.79 -6.33
C ARG A 345 -12.96 15.33 -6.57
N MET A 346 -11.78 14.93 -6.10
CA MET A 346 -11.31 13.54 -6.16
C MET A 346 -11.28 12.90 -4.77
N TYR A 347 -11.50 11.59 -4.74
CA TYR A 347 -11.42 10.81 -3.52
C TYR A 347 -9.99 10.77 -2.97
N SER A 348 -9.83 11.19 -1.72
CA SER A 348 -8.57 11.05 -0.99
C SER A 348 -8.51 9.63 -0.41
N VAL A 349 -7.93 8.72 -1.18
CA VAL A 349 -7.95 7.26 -0.95
C VAL A 349 -7.05 6.77 0.19
N THR A 350 -6.13 7.60 0.66
CA THR A 350 -5.14 7.24 1.67
C THR A 350 -4.80 8.45 2.54
N GLN A 351 -4.47 8.21 3.80
CA GLN A 351 -4.02 9.22 4.74
C GLN A 351 -2.97 8.62 5.68
N SER A 352 -1.98 9.42 6.06
CA SER A 352 -1.01 9.02 7.09
C SER A 352 -0.65 10.19 8.00
N TRP A 353 -0.27 9.88 9.23
CA TRP A 353 0.22 10.87 10.18
C TRP A 353 1.73 11.06 10.02
N HIS A 354 2.16 12.29 9.77
CA HIS A 354 3.58 12.64 9.71
C HIS A 354 4.02 13.27 11.03
N GLU A 355 4.69 12.46 11.85
CA GLU A 355 5.10 12.81 13.21
C GLU A 355 5.96 14.09 13.26
N HIS A 356 6.93 14.22 12.37
CA HIS A 356 7.90 15.31 12.40
C HIS A 356 7.32 16.69 12.06
N THR A 357 6.25 16.75 11.25
CA THR A 357 5.57 18.01 10.90
C THR A 357 4.26 18.21 11.66
N GLN A 358 3.87 17.23 12.49
CA GLN A 358 2.61 17.23 13.23
C GLN A 358 1.41 17.50 12.29
N SER A 359 1.35 16.76 11.19
CA SER A 359 0.37 16.96 10.12
C SER A 359 -0.12 15.64 9.53
N PHE A 360 -1.35 15.65 9.04
CA PHE A 360 -1.89 14.57 8.22
C PHE A 360 -1.50 14.79 6.77
N VAL A 361 -0.82 13.81 6.18
CA VAL A 361 -0.50 13.79 4.75
C VAL A 361 -1.58 13.04 4.00
N SER A 362 -2.00 13.59 2.88
CA SER A 362 -3.03 12.97 2.04
C SER A 362 -2.93 13.47 0.60
N PRO A 363 -3.38 12.69 -0.38
CA PRO A 363 -3.36 13.10 -1.77
C PRO A 363 -4.47 14.10 -2.06
N ASP A 364 -4.19 14.96 -3.03
CA ASP A 364 -5.10 15.97 -3.57
C ASP A 364 -5.39 15.71 -5.06
N GLU A 365 -6.43 16.35 -5.60
CA GLU A 365 -6.93 16.15 -6.96
C GLU A 365 -5.93 16.49 -8.08
N SER A 366 -4.88 17.26 -7.76
CA SER A 366 -3.90 17.75 -8.74
C SER A 366 -2.58 16.99 -8.72
N PHE A 367 -2.62 15.71 -8.34
CA PHE A 367 -1.44 14.84 -8.20
C PHE A 367 -0.42 15.39 -7.19
N LEU A 368 -0.91 16.19 -6.25
CA LEU A 368 -0.13 16.82 -5.19
C LEU A 368 -0.34 16.08 -3.88
N LEU A 369 0.71 16.00 -3.07
CA LEU A 369 0.58 15.62 -1.67
C LEU A 369 0.32 16.88 -0.85
N ARG A 370 -0.81 16.93 -0.14
CA ARG A 370 -1.09 17.97 0.86
C ARG A 370 -0.67 17.48 2.25
N CYS A 371 -0.16 18.42 3.02
CA CYS A 371 0.32 18.29 4.38
C CYS A 371 -0.56 19.22 5.26
N ASN A 372 -1.58 18.69 5.93
CA ASN A 372 -2.52 19.45 6.76
C ASN A 372 -2.11 19.38 8.24
N SER A 373 -1.47 20.43 8.75
CA SER A 373 -1.07 20.52 10.17
C SER A 373 -2.29 20.65 11.07
N ILE A 374 -2.23 20.09 12.29
CA ILE A 374 -3.31 20.19 13.29
C ILE A 374 -3.77 21.65 13.50
N ARG A 375 -2.84 22.60 13.55
CA ARG A 375 -3.16 24.02 13.81
C ARG A 375 -3.76 24.76 12.60
N ARG A 376 -3.58 24.21 11.40
CA ARG A 376 -3.99 24.82 10.13
C ARG A 376 -4.63 23.77 9.22
N TYR A 377 -5.50 22.94 9.79
CA TYR A 377 -6.07 21.81 9.06
C TYR A 377 -6.95 22.27 7.89
N TYR A 378 -7.57 23.44 8.02
CA TYR A 378 -8.39 24.11 7.01
C TYR A 378 -7.60 24.69 5.82
N THR A 379 -6.26 24.67 5.85
CA THR A 379 -5.43 25.09 4.71
C THR A 379 -4.55 23.97 4.19
N ASN A 380 -4.38 23.92 2.87
CA ASN A 380 -3.53 22.94 2.20
C ASN A 380 -2.11 23.50 2.01
N ILE A 381 -1.12 22.84 2.61
CA ILE A 381 0.29 23.02 2.28
C ILE A 381 0.72 21.86 1.40
N TYR A 382 1.03 22.13 0.13
CA TYR A 382 1.52 21.09 -0.77
C TYR A 382 3.02 20.87 -0.57
N CYS A 383 3.42 19.60 -0.50
CA CYS A 383 4.76 19.17 -0.14
C CYS A 383 5.46 18.33 -1.23
N MET A 384 4.71 17.59 -2.05
CA MET A 384 5.24 16.77 -3.15
C MET A 384 4.31 16.81 -4.36
N ARG A 385 4.80 16.46 -5.55
CA ARG A 385 3.99 16.37 -6.78
C ARG A 385 4.35 15.14 -7.58
N THR A 386 3.36 14.47 -8.11
CA THR A 386 3.51 13.29 -8.96
C THR A 386 2.96 13.56 -10.37
N GLU A 387 3.19 12.63 -11.29
CA GLU A 387 2.73 12.74 -12.68
C GLU A 387 1.37 12.05 -12.91
N SER A 388 0.91 11.27 -11.92
CA SER A 388 -0.33 10.50 -11.94
C SER A 388 -1.00 10.54 -10.57
N GLN A 389 -2.19 9.95 -10.45
CA GLN A 389 -2.93 9.89 -9.19
C GLN A 389 -2.15 9.10 -8.13
N ILE A 390 -2.05 9.68 -6.93
CA ILE A 390 -1.46 9.03 -5.76
C ILE A 390 -2.50 8.06 -5.18
N LEU A 391 -2.14 6.77 -5.09
CA LEU A 391 -3.02 5.69 -4.61
C LEU A 391 -2.73 5.31 -3.15
N CYS A 392 -1.46 5.33 -2.76
CA CYS A 392 -1.03 5.00 -1.40
C CYS A 392 0.07 5.95 -0.94
N CYS A 393 0.11 6.22 0.37
CA CYS A 393 1.17 7.01 0.98
C CYS A 393 1.58 6.44 2.33
N ALA A 394 2.87 6.52 2.65
CA ALA A 394 3.39 6.11 3.95
C ALA A 394 4.39 7.13 4.49
N THR A 395 4.32 7.36 5.79
CA THR A 395 5.21 8.22 6.56
C THR A 395 6.01 7.37 7.52
N SER A 396 7.29 7.68 7.69
CA SER A 396 8.10 6.97 8.66
C SER A 396 7.91 7.57 10.07
N PRO A 397 7.77 6.74 11.11
CA PRO A 397 7.74 7.23 12.49
C PRO A 397 9.14 7.61 13.00
N VAL A 398 10.21 7.17 12.35
CA VAL A 398 11.59 7.34 12.85
C VAL A 398 12.41 8.39 12.10
N HIS A 399 12.02 8.73 10.88
CA HIS A 399 12.66 9.78 10.08
C HIS A 399 11.60 10.54 9.24
N PRO A 400 11.91 11.72 8.70
CA PRO A 400 10.90 12.57 8.04
C PRO A 400 10.63 12.21 6.58
N GLY A 401 10.89 10.97 6.20
CA GLY A 401 10.71 10.50 4.84
C GLY A 401 9.24 10.14 4.58
N THR A 402 8.73 10.53 3.43
CA THR A 402 7.40 10.15 2.95
C THR A 402 7.51 9.44 1.61
N LEU A 403 6.79 8.31 1.47
CA LEU A 403 6.68 7.54 0.23
C LEU A 403 5.29 7.71 -0.36
N LEU A 404 5.24 7.83 -1.68
CA LEU A 404 4.03 7.91 -2.48
C LEU A 404 4.07 6.83 -3.55
N GLY A 405 2.99 6.07 -3.67
CA GLY A 405 2.76 5.16 -4.79
C GLY A 405 1.68 5.73 -5.71
N THR A 406 1.90 5.65 -7.01
CA THR A 406 1.03 6.23 -8.03
C THR A 406 0.40 5.19 -8.94
N ALA A 407 -0.66 5.59 -9.64
CA ALA A 407 -1.36 4.73 -10.60
C ALA A 407 -0.51 4.42 -11.85
N ASP A 408 0.50 5.23 -12.18
CA ASP A 408 1.44 4.98 -13.28
C ASP A 408 2.65 4.11 -12.88
N GLY A 409 2.63 3.51 -11.69
CA GLY A 409 3.66 2.58 -11.24
C GLY A 409 4.91 3.24 -10.66
N ALA A 410 4.92 4.56 -10.43
CA ALA A 410 6.05 5.22 -9.79
C ALA A 410 5.95 5.17 -8.26
N VAL A 411 7.10 4.94 -7.61
CA VAL A 411 7.25 5.19 -6.17
C VAL A 411 8.15 6.40 -5.97
N VAL A 412 7.65 7.42 -5.28
CA VAL A 412 8.35 8.69 -5.07
C VAL A 412 8.59 8.91 -3.59
N ALA A 413 9.85 9.16 -3.23
CA ALA A 413 10.28 9.54 -1.90
C ALA A 413 10.53 11.05 -1.82
N GLY A 414 10.20 11.66 -0.68
CA GLY A 414 10.50 13.06 -0.41
C GLY A 414 10.41 13.40 1.07
N ASN A 415 10.82 14.61 1.42
CA ASN A 415 10.78 15.13 2.78
C ASN A 415 9.90 16.38 2.85
N PRO A 416 8.75 16.34 3.55
CA PRO A 416 7.82 17.47 3.62
C PRO A 416 8.24 18.57 4.61
N ILE A 417 9.27 18.37 5.46
CA ILE A 417 9.64 19.30 6.55
C ILE A 417 9.92 20.70 6.02
N MET A 418 10.87 20.84 5.08
CA MET A 418 11.34 22.15 4.65
C MET A 418 10.21 22.98 4.04
N ARG A 419 9.33 22.32 3.29
CA ARG A 419 8.17 22.94 2.68
C ARG A 419 7.09 23.32 3.70
N THR A 420 6.92 22.52 4.75
CA THR A 420 5.94 22.79 5.81
C THR A 420 6.40 23.95 6.71
N LEU A 421 7.70 24.04 7.00
CA LEU A 421 8.28 25.13 7.77
C LEU A 421 8.36 26.43 6.96
N ASN A 422 8.79 26.35 5.70
CA ASN A 422 8.88 27.48 4.79
C ASN A 422 8.20 27.16 3.46
N TYR A 423 7.01 27.72 3.26
CA TYR A 423 6.21 27.51 2.05
C TYR A 423 6.86 28.05 0.77
N LYS A 424 7.94 28.84 0.85
CA LYS A 424 8.68 29.33 -0.33
C LYS A 424 9.72 28.34 -0.83
N GLU A 425 10.14 27.38 0.01
CA GLU A 425 11.14 26.40 -0.38
C GLU A 425 10.64 25.49 -1.49
N VAL A 426 11.50 25.21 -2.46
CA VAL A 426 11.20 24.26 -3.52
C VAL A 426 11.45 22.86 -2.98
N PRO A 427 10.42 21.99 -2.89
CA PRO A 427 10.62 20.64 -2.41
C PRO A 427 11.46 19.83 -3.40
N TRP A 428 12.31 18.98 -2.84
CA TRP A 428 13.04 17.96 -3.57
C TRP A 428 12.37 16.62 -3.37
N GLN A 429 12.30 15.84 -4.43
CA GLN A 429 11.82 14.46 -4.37
C GLN A 429 12.64 13.60 -5.32
N GLN A 430 12.69 12.30 -5.03
CA GLN A 430 13.38 11.32 -5.85
C GLN A 430 12.44 10.16 -6.14
N THR A 431 12.44 9.69 -7.38
CA THR A 431 11.71 8.47 -7.74
C THR A 431 12.58 7.29 -7.33
N TRP A 432 12.07 6.42 -6.46
CA TRP A 432 12.76 5.21 -6.04
C TRP A 432 12.84 4.24 -7.22
N PHE A 433 11.70 3.91 -7.82
CA PHE A 433 11.62 3.15 -9.06
C PHE A 433 10.31 3.45 -9.80
N ARG A 434 10.24 2.99 -11.05
CA ARG A 434 9.03 2.95 -11.87
C ARG A 434 8.75 1.53 -12.32
N HIS A 435 7.52 1.10 -12.11
CA HIS A 435 6.99 -0.20 -12.48
C HIS A 435 6.08 -0.04 -13.70
N ASP A 436 6.38 -0.79 -14.77
CA ASP A 436 5.56 -0.81 -15.98
C ASP A 436 5.15 -2.26 -16.25
N TRP A 437 3.87 -2.49 -16.51
CA TRP A 437 3.33 -3.81 -16.85
C TRP A 437 2.76 -3.83 -18.28
N ARG A 438 2.94 -4.96 -18.95
CA ARG A 438 2.40 -5.26 -20.28
C ARG A 438 1.68 -6.60 -20.27
N ARG A 439 0.44 -6.60 -20.78
CA ARG A 439 -0.33 -7.81 -21.11
C ARG A 439 0.34 -8.66 -22.20
N PRO A 440 -0.04 -9.95 -22.36
CA PRO A 440 0.33 -10.75 -23.52
C PRO A 440 0.17 -9.99 -24.84
N ALA A 441 1.08 -10.20 -25.80
CA ALA A 441 1.11 -9.42 -27.04
C ALA A 441 -0.15 -9.63 -27.88
N SER A 442 -0.76 -10.81 -27.79
CA SER A 442 -2.04 -11.16 -28.41
C SER A 442 -3.23 -10.34 -27.91
N GLU A 443 -3.14 -9.78 -26.70
CA GLU A 443 -4.21 -9.01 -26.06
C GLU A 443 -4.01 -7.49 -26.18
N LEU A 444 -2.94 -7.05 -26.85
CA LEU A 444 -2.69 -5.63 -27.05
C LEU A 444 -3.74 -5.02 -27.97
N PRO A 445 -4.29 -3.84 -27.61
CA PRO A 445 -5.31 -3.17 -28.42
C PRO A 445 -4.77 -2.65 -29.76
N LEU A 446 -3.44 -2.50 -29.88
CA LEU A 446 -2.76 -2.13 -31.12
C LEU A 446 -1.86 -3.29 -31.54
N PRO A 447 -1.84 -3.65 -32.85
CA PRO A 447 -0.90 -4.65 -33.34
C PRO A 447 0.54 -4.20 -33.05
N LEU A 448 1.42 -5.16 -32.77
CA LEU A 448 2.84 -4.89 -32.66
C LEU A 448 3.29 -4.20 -33.96
N TRP A 449 4.08 -3.15 -33.81
CA TRP A 449 4.67 -2.46 -34.94
C TRP A 449 5.47 -3.46 -35.77
N ASP A 450 5.05 -3.65 -37.02
CA ASP A 450 5.82 -4.40 -38.00
C ASP A 450 6.93 -3.50 -38.54
N PRO A 451 8.22 -3.78 -38.26
CA PRO A 451 9.33 -2.98 -38.76
C PRO A 451 9.40 -2.92 -40.30
N SER A 452 8.72 -3.86 -40.99
CA SER A 452 8.64 -3.89 -42.44
C SER A 452 7.53 -2.99 -43.02
N GLN A 453 6.61 -2.49 -42.18
CA GLN A 453 5.59 -1.54 -42.62
C GLN A 453 6.08 -0.09 -42.50
N PRO A 454 5.86 0.75 -43.52
CA PRO A 454 6.13 2.17 -43.41
C PRO A 454 5.28 2.77 -42.29
N PRO A 455 5.77 3.81 -41.60
CA PRO A 455 5.01 4.41 -40.53
C PRO A 455 3.63 4.85 -41.00
N PRO A 456 2.56 4.58 -40.22
CA PRO A 456 1.23 4.99 -40.59
C PRO A 456 1.27 6.50 -40.82
N ALA A 457 0.82 6.90 -42.01
CA ALA A 457 0.73 8.31 -42.34
C ALA A 457 -0.06 9.03 -41.25
N PRO A 458 0.36 10.23 -40.82
CA PRO A 458 -0.49 11.03 -39.95
C PRO A 458 -1.88 11.12 -40.60
N PRO A 459 -2.97 11.00 -39.83
CA PRO A 459 -4.31 11.05 -40.40
C PRO A 459 -4.44 12.29 -41.29
N ASN A 460 -4.91 12.10 -42.53
CA ASN A 460 -5.12 13.17 -43.49
C ASN A 460 -6.08 14.21 -42.89
N GLU A 461 -5.52 15.32 -42.40
CA GLU A 461 -6.25 16.55 -42.11
C GLU A 461 -6.43 17.30 -43.43
N ASP A 462 -7.39 16.89 -44.26
CA ASP A 462 -7.83 17.67 -45.42
C ASP A 462 -9.32 17.43 -45.66
N SER A 463 -10.16 18.20 -44.96
CA SER A 463 -11.44 18.71 -45.49
C SER A 463 -12.05 19.69 -44.49
N ASP A 464 -11.42 20.84 -44.31
CA ASP A 464 -12.15 22.04 -43.87
C ASP A 464 -11.73 23.18 -44.79
N GLU A 465 -12.70 23.65 -45.57
CA GLU A 465 -12.60 24.74 -46.53
C GLU A 465 -12.17 26.03 -45.82
N GLU A 466 -10.97 26.56 -46.13
CA GLU A 466 -10.56 27.90 -45.67
C GLU A 466 -10.91 28.96 -46.72
N ASP A 467 -11.84 29.84 -46.32
CA ASP A 467 -12.10 31.14 -46.94
C ASP A 467 -10.85 32.03 -46.93
N SER A 468 -10.55 32.56 -48.11
CA SER A 468 -9.43 33.44 -48.43
C SER A 468 -9.46 34.80 -47.73
N ILE A 469 -8.34 35.26 -47.15
CA ILE A 469 -7.93 36.68 -47.17
C ILE A 469 -6.40 36.79 -47.31
N ALA A 470 -5.99 37.57 -48.32
CA ALA A 470 -4.61 37.82 -48.72
C ALA A 470 -3.84 38.80 -47.81
N GLY A 471 -2.50 38.67 -47.74
CA GLY A 471 -1.63 39.75 -47.25
C GLY A 471 -0.16 39.43 -46.97
N THR A 472 0.70 39.67 -47.97
CA THR A 472 2.15 40.01 -47.95
C THR A 472 3.24 38.95 -47.69
N PRO A 473 4.33 38.90 -48.51
CA PRO A 473 5.38 37.90 -48.42
C PRO A 473 6.59 38.38 -47.59
N THR A 474 6.99 37.62 -46.58
CA THR A 474 8.23 37.87 -45.82
C THR A 474 9.25 36.75 -46.06
N ARG A 475 10.40 37.15 -46.60
CA ARG A 475 11.56 36.35 -47.02
C ARG A 475 12.23 35.65 -45.82
N ILE A 476 12.23 34.31 -45.80
CA ILE A 476 12.91 33.47 -44.79
C ILE A 476 14.38 33.25 -45.23
N PRO A 477 15.39 33.49 -44.38
CA PRO A 477 16.78 33.11 -44.64
C PRO A 477 17.05 31.62 -44.36
N PRO A 478 18.06 31.00 -45.01
CA PRO A 478 18.27 29.55 -44.96
C PRO A 478 18.78 29.06 -43.60
N SER A 479 18.19 27.96 -43.12
CA SER A 479 18.62 27.22 -41.93
C SER A 479 19.93 26.45 -42.15
N PRO A 480 20.82 26.37 -41.15
CA PRO A 480 22.08 25.61 -41.24
C PRO A 480 21.86 24.08 -41.27
N PRO A 481 22.85 23.31 -41.75
CA PRO A 481 22.66 21.91 -42.14
C PRO A 481 22.35 21.00 -40.96
N SER A 482 21.27 20.24 -41.10
CA SER A 482 20.86 19.14 -40.22
C SER A 482 21.95 18.08 -40.11
N ARG A 483 22.36 17.76 -38.88
CA ARG A 483 23.06 16.50 -38.58
C ARG A 483 22.17 15.32 -39.03
N PRO A 484 22.70 14.29 -39.69
CA PRO A 484 21.94 13.08 -39.93
C PRO A 484 21.75 12.33 -38.61
N SER A 485 20.56 12.44 -38.02
CA SER A 485 20.07 11.47 -37.05
C SER A 485 19.47 10.30 -37.83
N THR A 486 20.30 9.33 -38.19
CA THR A 486 19.80 8.02 -38.60
C THR A 486 19.49 7.27 -37.30
N PRO A 487 18.22 7.04 -36.91
CA PRO A 487 17.93 6.06 -35.90
C PRO A 487 18.29 4.70 -36.51
N GLN A 488 19.33 4.05 -35.98
CA GLN A 488 19.61 2.68 -36.36
C GLN A 488 18.39 1.81 -35.98
N PRO A 489 17.86 0.98 -36.89
CA PRO A 489 16.76 0.10 -36.57
C PRO A 489 17.23 -0.97 -35.58
N TYR A 490 16.67 -0.95 -34.37
CA TYR A 490 16.85 -1.99 -33.37
C TYR A 490 16.33 -3.32 -33.93
N THR A 491 17.23 -4.16 -34.42
CA THR A 491 16.96 -5.47 -35.02
C THR A 491 17.24 -6.59 -34.02
N LYS A 492 16.50 -6.61 -32.91
CA LYS A 492 16.35 -7.83 -32.11
C LYS A 492 14.90 -8.27 -32.19
N THR A 493 14.62 -9.25 -33.05
CA THR A 493 13.36 -9.99 -33.02
C THR A 493 13.20 -10.61 -31.64
N VAL A 494 12.21 -10.14 -30.88
CA VAL A 494 11.93 -10.64 -29.53
C VAL A 494 11.35 -12.06 -29.64
N PRO A 495 11.85 -13.04 -28.88
CA PRO A 495 11.30 -14.40 -28.86
C PRO A 495 9.79 -14.42 -28.60
N GLU A 496 9.06 -15.24 -29.35
CA GLU A 496 7.59 -15.33 -29.25
C GLU A 496 7.11 -15.76 -27.85
N GLU A 497 7.86 -16.62 -27.16
CA GLU A 497 7.57 -17.06 -25.78
C GLU A 497 7.49 -15.88 -24.79
N ILE A 498 8.35 -14.87 -24.97
CA ILE A 498 8.36 -13.67 -24.13
C ILE A 498 7.16 -12.79 -24.42
N LEU A 499 6.75 -12.73 -25.69
CA LEU A 499 5.60 -11.96 -26.14
C LEU A 499 4.28 -12.60 -25.71
N ALA A 500 4.22 -13.93 -25.66
CA ALA A 500 3.06 -14.71 -25.24
C ALA A 500 2.68 -14.51 -23.77
N ASN A 501 3.66 -14.30 -22.89
CA ASN A 501 3.42 -14.06 -21.46
C ASN A 501 3.36 -12.56 -21.14
N SER A 502 2.76 -12.21 -20.01
CA SER A 502 2.82 -10.83 -19.47
C SER A 502 4.26 -10.48 -19.09
N LEU A 503 4.62 -9.21 -19.28
CA LEU A 503 5.95 -8.69 -18.98
C LEU A 503 5.84 -7.54 -17.99
N THR A 504 6.62 -7.63 -16.92
CA THR A 504 6.83 -6.54 -15.97
C THR A 504 8.22 -5.99 -16.10
N ARG A 505 8.36 -4.66 -15.98
CA ARG A 505 9.63 -3.95 -15.95
C ARG A 505 9.74 -3.09 -14.71
N ILE A 506 10.91 -3.11 -14.08
CA ILE A 506 11.29 -2.12 -13.06
C ILE A 506 12.44 -1.27 -13.61
N THR A 507 12.20 0.04 -13.66
CA THR A 507 13.18 1.06 -14.07
C THR A 507 13.65 1.86 -12.86
N GLU A 508 14.95 2.12 -12.79
CA GLU A 508 15.61 2.75 -11.64
C GLU A 508 16.71 3.73 -12.07
N GLY A 509 17.40 4.33 -11.10
CA GLY A 509 18.51 5.26 -11.33
C GLY A 509 18.04 6.71 -11.50
N PHE A 510 16.86 7.04 -11.00
CA PHE A 510 16.35 8.41 -11.05
C PHE A 510 17.11 9.31 -10.07
N LYS A 511 17.45 10.50 -10.56
CA LYS A 511 18.07 11.55 -9.75
C LYS A 511 17.01 12.32 -8.96
N ALA A 512 17.39 12.79 -7.77
CA ALA A 512 16.58 13.75 -7.04
C ALA A 512 16.36 15.01 -7.88
N LYS A 513 15.10 15.46 -7.97
CA LYS A 513 14.72 16.63 -8.76
C LYS A 513 13.96 17.65 -7.91
N PRO A 514 14.19 18.96 -8.11
CA PRO A 514 13.35 19.99 -7.52
C PRO A 514 11.99 20.01 -8.23
N VAL A 515 10.92 20.18 -7.45
CA VAL A 515 9.56 20.03 -7.95
C VAL A 515 8.80 21.35 -7.80
N ARG A 516 8.28 21.85 -8.93
CA ARG A 516 7.44 23.04 -8.93
C ARG A 516 5.99 22.67 -8.58
N LEU A 517 5.57 23.13 -7.40
CA LEU A 517 4.21 22.95 -6.87
C LEU A 517 3.21 23.99 -7.41
N GLN A 518 3.69 25.06 -8.04
CA GLN A 518 2.81 26.02 -8.71
C GLN A 518 2.27 25.42 -10.01
N TYR A 519 0.98 25.63 -10.28
CA TYR A 519 0.44 25.42 -11.61
C TYR A 519 1.25 26.26 -12.61
N SER A 520 1.54 25.69 -13.78
CA SER A 520 1.99 26.51 -14.91
C SER A 520 0.98 27.64 -15.06
N LYS A 521 1.41 28.90 -14.95
CA LYS A 521 0.52 30.03 -15.24
C LYS A 521 -0.12 29.76 -16.62
N PRO A 522 -1.44 29.94 -16.80
CA PRO A 522 -2.11 29.75 -18.09
C PRO A 522 -1.73 30.83 -19.13
N GLY A 523 -0.48 31.29 -19.14
CA GLY A 523 0.03 32.37 -19.99
C GLY A 523 1.34 32.06 -20.70
N LYS A 524 1.92 30.86 -20.52
CA LYS A 524 2.94 30.37 -21.46
C LYS A 524 2.36 29.17 -22.17
N LYS A 525 1.83 29.43 -23.37
CA LYS A 525 1.58 28.39 -24.38
C LYS A 525 2.90 27.65 -24.58
N ARG A 526 3.12 26.57 -23.82
CA ARG A 526 4.00 25.51 -24.29
C ARG A 526 3.31 25.08 -25.58
N LYS A 527 3.99 25.22 -26.72
CA LYS A 527 3.56 24.65 -28.00
C LYS A 527 3.52 23.14 -27.80
N LEU A 528 2.47 22.65 -27.14
CA LEU A 528 1.98 21.31 -27.35
C LEU A 528 1.46 21.33 -28.79
N PRO A 529 1.86 20.37 -29.64
CA PRO A 529 1.26 20.23 -30.96
C PRO A 529 -0.26 20.17 -30.76
N HIS A 530 -0.99 20.87 -31.63
CA HIS A 530 -2.43 21.07 -31.56
C HIS A 530 -3.16 19.77 -31.22
N GLN A 531 -3.73 19.70 -30.01
CA GLN A 531 -4.76 18.75 -29.63
C GLN A 531 -5.36 19.23 -28.30
N GLY A 532 -6.42 20.02 -28.41
CA GLY A 532 -7.17 20.61 -27.30
C GLY A 532 -8.06 19.61 -26.57
N GLY A 533 -7.51 18.48 -26.13
CA GLY A 533 -8.16 17.53 -25.25
C GLY A 533 -7.38 17.40 -23.94
N LYS A 534 -8.03 17.58 -22.79
CA LYS A 534 -7.48 17.05 -21.53
C LYS A 534 -7.56 15.53 -21.63
N TYR A 535 -6.48 14.89 -22.08
CA TYR A 535 -6.42 13.44 -22.12
C TYR A 535 -6.58 12.87 -20.70
N LEU A 536 -7.63 12.07 -20.48
CA LEU A 536 -7.71 11.19 -19.34
C LEU A 536 -6.72 10.04 -19.61
N THR A 537 -5.57 10.05 -18.94
CA THR A 537 -4.62 8.96 -19.07
C THR A 537 -5.13 7.76 -18.27
N VAL A 538 -5.39 6.67 -18.97
CA VAL A 538 -5.74 5.38 -18.36
C VAL A 538 -4.47 4.54 -18.27
N TYR A 539 -4.18 4.03 -17.08
CA TYR A 539 -3.06 3.12 -16.84
C TYR A 539 -3.60 1.69 -16.73
N GLU A 540 -2.78 0.71 -17.13
CA GLU A 540 -3.05 -0.70 -16.85
C GLU A 540 -3.12 -0.90 -15.33
N GLU A 541 -4.19 -1.51 -14.84
CA GLU A 541 -4.37 -1.77 -13.40
C GLU A 541 -3.17 -2.51 -12.77
N PRO A 542 -2.56 -3.52 -13.42
CA PRO A 542 -1.40 -4.20 -12.85
C PRO A 542 -0.16 -3.30 -12.68
N SER A 543 -0.04 -2.20 -13.45
CA SER A 543 1.08 -1.27 -13.32
C SER A 543 1.05 -0.47 -12.02
N ALA A 544 -0.12 -0.29 -11.41
CA ALA A 544 -0.33 0.59 -10.27
C ALA A 544 0.49 0.16 -9.03
N ILE A 545 1.01 1.14 -8.28
CA ILE A 545 1.49 0.90 -6.92
C ILE A 545 0.29 0.93 -5.97
N THR A 546 0.08 -0.16 -5.24
CA THR A 546 -1.13 -0.38 -4.45
C THR A 546 -0.93 -0.17 -2.97
N CYS A 547 0.28 -0.44 -2.46
CA CYS A 547 0.65 -0.22 -1.08
C CYS A 547 2.13 0.15 -0.96
N VAL A 548 2.45 0.96 0.04
CA VAL A 548 3.82 1.30 0.44
C VAL A 548 3.87 1.35 1.96
N ALA A 549 4.99 0.94 2.56
CA ALA A 549 5.19 1.03 3.99
C ALA A 549 6.68 1.18 4.35
N TRP A 550 6.94 2.02 5.35
CA TRP A 550 8.24 2.10 6.02
C TRP A 550 8.33 1.08 7.15
N ASN A 551 9.52 0.55 7.41
CA ASN A 551 9.75 -0.24 8.60
C ASN A 551 9.71 0.69 9.84
N PRO A 552 8.81 0.45 10.82
CA PRO A 552 8.66 1.31 11.99
C PRO A 552 9.77 1.10 13.03
N ASN A 553 10.60 0.07 12.89
CA ASN A 553 11.61 -0.31 13.88
C ASN A 553 12.87 0.54 13.69
N VAL A 554 13.33 1.19 14.76
CA VAL A 554 14.38 2.23 14.73
C VAL A 554 15.66 1.79 14.02
N GLN A 555 16.12 0.56 14.27
CA GLN A 555 17.35 0.02 13.68
C GLN A 555 17.24 -0.22 12.16
N TRP A 556 16.03 -0.48 11.65
CA TRP A 556 15.77 -0.78 10.24
C TRP A 556 14.90 0.28 9.56
N GLY A 557 14.82 1.48 10.13
CA GLY A 557 13.90 2.52 9.69
C GLY A 557 14.06 2.98 8.24
N THR A 558 15.23 2.75 7.65
CA THR A 558 15.53 3.06 6.24
C THR A 558 14.99 2.01 5.27
N TRP A 559 14.51 0.87 5.77
CA TRP A 559 13.88 -0.16 4.96
C TRP A 559 12.46 0.21 4.61
N ALA A 560 12.13 0.07 3.34
CA ALA A 560 10.79 0.31 2.81
C ALA A 560 10.32 -0.88 1.97
N CYS A 561 9.00 -0.98 1.83
CA CYS A 561 8.40 -1.89 0.87
C CYS A 561 7.39 -1.16 -0.02
N ALA A 562 7.22 -1.68 -1.24
CA ALA A 562 6.23 -1.25 -2.20
C ALA A 562 5.61 -2.46 -2.88
N GLY A 563 4.28 -2.51 -2.91
CA GLY A 563 3.51 -3.54 -3.57
C GLY A 563 2.83 -3.05 -4.84
N MET A 564 2.77 -3.92 -5.83
CA MET A 564 2.30 -3.61 -7.17
C MET A 564 0.97 -4.33 -7.51
N GLY A 565 0.29 -3.83 -8.53
CA GLY A 565 -0.96 -4.37 -9.05
C GLY A 565 -0.83 -5.73 -9.72
N ASP A 566 0.36 -6.07 -10.22
CA ASP A 566 0.67 -7.36 -10.85
C ASP A 566 1.10 -8.44 -9.85
N GLY A 567 1.26 -8.09 -8.56
CA GLY A 567 1.65 -9.00 -7.50
C GLY A 567 3.14 -9.04 -7.19
N LEU A 568 3.95 -8.14 -7.75
CA LEU A 568 5.30 -7.92 -7.24
C LEU A 568 5.30 -7.19 -5.88
N LEU A 569 6.28 -7.54 -5.05
CA LEU A 569 6.62 -6.87 -3.81
C LEU A 569 8.11 -6.51 -3.84
N ARG A 570 8.43 -5.23 -3.77
CA ARG A 570 9.82 -4.78 -3.58
C ARG A 570 10.05 -4.44 -2.12
N VAL A 571 11.15 -4.91 -1.55
CA VAL A 571 11.63 -4.58 -0.20
C VAL A 571 13.09 -4.16 -0.30
N GLU A 572 13.45 -2.97 0.16
CA GLU A 572 14.81 -2.45 0.01
C GLU A 572 15.18 -1.44 1.10
N ASP A 573 16.46 -1.37 1.41
CA ASP A 573 17.06 -0.28 2.18
C ASP A 573 17.27 0.95 1.29
N ILE A 574 16.48 1.99 1.51
CA ILE A 574 16.56 3.22 0.71
C ILE A 574 17.39 4.32 1.37
N GLY A 575 18.09 4.00 2.46
CA GLY A 575 19.01 4.91 3.13
C GLY A 575 20.48 4.80 2.69
N VAL A 576 20.78 3.97 1.68
CA VAL A 576 22.14 3.75 1.14
C VAL A 576 22.55 4.82 0.16
#